data_AF-I0GXN6-F1
#
_entry.id   AF-I0GXN6-F1
#
_cell.length_a   1.000
_cell.length_b   1.000
_cell.length_c   1.000
_cell.angle_alpha   90.00
_cell.angle_beta   90.00
_cell.angle_gamma   90.00
#
_symmetry.space_group_name_H-M   'P 1'
#
loop_
_entity.id
_entity.type
_entity.pdbx_description
1 polymer ?
#
loop_
_entity_poly.entity_id
_entity_poly.type
_entity_poly.pdbx_seq_one_letter_code
_entity_poly.pdbx_strand_id
1 'polypeptide(L)'
;MTVSLSVGSGRAFRVHLHQLVSTQAAAVLILLGVLDGDLSVVLAAAGAAGLLAMTWVRVRDRWAFQWLALLAHFATRRRTARLSNPSAILALTAPGTRLIRADLSGRPAAIISDDLGLTMLVELGTLPRLATLEITPPVRLQLVLTGAPAPVARAGPAAVSYRALGRDGPLAQHRAILAIRVPRQRDEPDEELRHAATAATRAMLRKLGTSAAGPLDETATVRVIADLACIEPETVLRESWTGLTAGGLAQAVFRCDPEPGAGLSARLLARLLHLPATTTTLALTVDPGPAATLLIRITAPGMPALETAARSLRRLLASERMTAHRYDGDHLPALTATLPLSTPLPAPRPGAAGLLPPQQNGPGLPRHPHHQDDPVLPRIPPEPNDPVLPRLPHGLMLGRNRQGRPVLIQPFRPGPTHLVLVGTGRCAQLIIFRALALGARVLVSTARPEAWAPLLRGLAGDESLTLHPPGLDTVPPGSQLTPVLLVRDDRPTTPPAGQQSSDEAGPEPGDEAAGGHSTTGTAAVASQASSRPWTTTMTVLAHPDADLAASADLLLLQPLTPDEAALLGTALDLGETAGLLSRMRPGMLAVVTQRAVRWAALTPTSVEKVLIGQPVRTIETQRNTRQVPL
;
A
#
# COMPACT_ATOMS: atom_id res chain seq x y z
N MET A 1 28.49 -1.61 31.42
CA MET A 1 29.22 -1.33 32.68
C MET A 1 29.95 -0.01 32.52
N THR A 2 29.68 0.95 33.40
CA THR A 2 30.18 2.33 33.32
C THR A 2 30.97 2.59 34.60
N VAL A 3 32.24 2.95 34.49
CA VAL A 3 33.09 3.27 35.64
C VAL A 3 33.16 4.78 35.75
N SER A 4 32.68 5.35 36.85
CA SER A 4 32.84 6.79 37.12
C SER A 4 34.16 7.00 37.85
N LEU A 5 35.14 7.58 37.17
CA LEU A 5 36.35 8.08 37.81
C LEU A 5 36.09 9.53 38.23
N SER A 6 36.02 9.77 39.54
CA SER A 6 35.98 11.11 40.12
C SER A 6 37.41 11.59 40.32
N VAL A 7 37.94 12.38 39.38
CA VAL A 7 39.15 13.18 39.61
C VAL A 7 38.68 14.59 39.95
N GLY A 8 39.22 15.13 41.06
CA GLY A 8 38.79 16.39 41.65
C GLY A 8 38.62 17.53 40.64
N SER A 9 37.51 18.26 40.81
CA SER A 9 36.99 19.40 40.00
C SER A 9 35.91 19.05 38.97
N GLY A 10 34.67 18.93 39.47
CA GLY A 10 33.45 19.48 38.84
C GLY A 10 32.94 18.95 37.49
N ARG A 11 33.59 17.99 36.82
CA ARG A 11 33.06 17.36 35.60
C ARG A 11 33.22 15.86 35.62
N ALA A 12 32.13 15.15 35.92
CA ALA A 12 32.08 13.69 35.81
C ALA A 12 32.12 13.27 34.33
N PHE A 13 33.31 12.97 33.82
CA PHE A 13 33.48 12.31 32.52
C PHE A 13 33.01 10.85 32.65
N ARG A 14 31.88 10.52 32.03
CA ARG A 14 31.42 9.13 31.92
C ARG A 14 32.22 8.44 30.80
N VAL A 15 33.25 7.68 31.17
CA VAL A 15 34.03 6.87 30.24
C VAL A 15 33.38 5.50 30.11
N HIS A 16 33.14 5.05 28.88
CA HIS A 16 32.58 3.73 28.61
C HIS A 16 33.69 2.65 28.64
N LEU A 17 33.36 1.43 29.07
CA LEU A 17 34.34 0.32 29.21
C LEU A 17 35.18 0.08 27.94
N HIS A 18 34.57 0.21 26.75
CA HIS A 18 35.28 0.04 25.48
C HIS A 18 36.36 1.10 25.23
N GLN A 19 36.20 2.32 25.77
CA GLN A 19 37.19 3.39 25.68
C GLN A 19 38.38 3.14 26.61
N LEU A 20 38.12 2.52 27.77
CA LEU A 20 39.18 2.17 28.71
C LEU A 20 40.03 1.01 28.19
N VAL A 21 39.37 -0.04 27.67
CA VAL A 21 40.04 -1.18 27.04
C VAL A 21 40.81 -0.77 25.79
N SER A 22 40.25 0.12 24.95
CA SER A 22 40.95 0.60 23.75
C SER A 22 42.16 1.47 24.09
N THR A 23 42.06 2.31 25.12
CA THR A 23 43.20 3.13 25.58
C THR A 23 44.32 2.27 26.16
N GLN A 24 43.99 1.21 26.89
CA GLN A 24 44.97 0.23 27.38
C GLN A 24 45.63 -0.54 26.23
N ALA A 25 44.84 -1.01 25.25
CA ALA A 25 45.36 -1.70 24.07
C ALA A 25 46.28 -0.81 23.22
N ALA A 26 45.93 0.47 23.05
CA ALA A 26 46.76 1.46 22.37
C ALA A 26 48.11 1.67 23.08
N ALA A 27 48.12 1.73 24.41
CA ALA A 27 49.34 1.85 25.19
C ALA A 27 50.24 0.61 25.06
N VAL A 28 49.66 -0.60 25.06
CA VAL A 28 50.40 -1.86 24.84
C VAL A 28 50.99 -1.93 23.43
N LEU A 29 50.23 -1.50 22.41
CA LEU A 29 50.70 -1.43 21.02
C LEU A 29 51.95 -0.54 20.89
N ILE A 30 51.92 0.65 21.50
CA ILE A 30 53.07 1.57 21.49
C ILE A 30 54.26 0.94 22.24
N LEU A 31 54.03 0.31 23.39
CA LEU A 31 55.08 -0.34 24.17
C LEU A 31 55.77 -1.47 23.39
N LEU A 32 55.00 -2.29 22.68
CA LEU A 32 55.52 -3.36 21.81
C LEU A 32 56.32 -2.80 20.63
N GLY A 33 55.87 -1.70 20.02
CA GLY A 33 56.61 -1.05 18.94
C GLY A 33 57.98 -0.54 19.38
N VAL A 34 58.10 -0.01 20.59
CA VAL A 34 59.38 0.49 21.16
C VAL A 34 60.42 -0.61 21.34
N LEU A 35 60.00 -1.88 21.47
CA LEU A 35 60.89 -3.02 21.66
C LEU A 35 61.49 -3.56 20.35
N ASP A 36 60.94 -3.22 19.18
CA ASP A 36 61.21 -3.89 17.91
C ASP A 36 61.85 -2.97 16.83
N GLY A 37 62.09 -1.69 17.13
CA GLY A 37 62.83 -0.72 16.28
C GLY A 37 62.05 0.52 15.80
N ASP A 38 62.72 1.45 15.11
CA ASP A 38 62.15 2.78 14.77
C ASP A 38 60.93 2.71 13.81
N LEU A 39 60.92 1.79 12.85
CA LEU A 39 59.83 1.66 11.88
C LEU A 39 58.58 1.02 12.49
N SER A 40 58.75 0.08 13.43
CA SER A 40 57.65 -0.57 14.15
C SER A 40 57.01 0.39 15.17
N VAL A 41 57.75 1.32 15.77
CA VAL A 41 57.20 2.42 16.58
C VAL A 41 56.24 3.28 15.76
N VAL A 42 56.61 3.68 14.53
CA VAL A 42 55.75 4.52 13.69
C VAL A 42 54.47 3.79 13.30
N LEU A 43 54.56 2.51 12.93
CA LEU A 43 53.39 1.67 12.63
C LEU A 43 52.51 1.44 13.86
N ALA A 44 53.11 1.17 15.03
CA ALA A 44 52.40 0.98 16.29
C ALA A 44 51.70 2.27 16.76
N ALA A 45 52.35 3.42 16.63
CA ALA A 45 51.78 4.73 16.95
C ALA A 45 50.62 5.07 16.01
N ALA A 46 50.76 4.79 14.70
CA ALA A 46 49.67 4.95 13.74
C ALA A 46 48.48 4.03 14.06
N GLY A 47 48.74 2.77 14.42
CA GLY A 47 47.71 1.81 14.83
C GLY A 47 46.99 2.23 16.13
N ALA A 48 47.75 2.69 17.13
CA ALA A 48 47.23 3.21 18.39
C ALA A 48 46.38 4.47 18.18
N ALA A 49 46.85 5.41 17.34
CA ALA A 49 46.09 6.60 16.97
C ALA A 49 44.79 6.24 16.24
N GLY A 50 44.82 5.28 15.32
CA GLY A 50 43.62 4.77 14.64
C GLY A 50 42.62 4.13 15.60
N LEU A 51 43.09 3.33 16.56
CA LEU A 51 42.25 2.65 17.55
C LEU A 51 41.61 3.61 18.56
N LEU A 52 42.36 4.63 18.99
CA LEU A 52 41.82 5.74 19.78
C LEU A 52 40.83 6.57 18.97
N ALA A 53 41.15 6.91 17.72
CA ALA A 53 40.22 7.62 16.84
C ALA A 53 38.91 6.84 16.65
N MET A 54 38.96 5.52 16.46
CA MET A 54 37.77 4.69 16.32
C MET A 54 36.86 4.69 17.56
N THR A 55 37.43 4.83 18.76
CA THR A 55 36.69 4.71 20.03
C THR A 55 36.35 6.04 20.69
N TRP A 56 37.00 7.12 20.28
CA TRP A 56 36.79 8.48 20.80
C TRP A 56 36.18 9.46 19.79
N VAL A 57 36.28 9.21 18.48
CA VAL A 57 35.67 10.08 17.47
C VAL A 57 34.20 9.73 17.28
N ARG A 58 33.34 10.76 17.42
CA ARG A 58 31.90 10.66 17.19
C ARG A 58 31.53 11.41 15.92
N VAL A 59 30.91 10.72 14.97
CA VAL A 59 30.47 11.27 13.68
C VAL A 59 28.97 11.02 13.55
N ARG A 60 28.18 12.10 13.42
CA ARG A 60 26.71 12.05 13.26
C ARG A 60 26.04 11.19 14.35
N ASP A 61 26.31 11.51 15.61
CA ASP A 61 25.82 10.83 16.82
C ASP A 61 26.29 9.39 17.06
N ARG A 62 27.11 8.81 16.16
CA ARG A 62 27.66 7.44 16.29
C ARG A 62 29.17 7.45 16.48
N TRP A 63 29.69 6.48 17.23
CA TRP A 63 31.14 6.30 17.38
C TRP A 63 31.74 5.67 16.12
N ALA A 64 32.97 6.03 15.76
CA ALA A 64 33.61 5.56 14.52
C ALA A 64 33.70 4.02 14.40
N PHE A 65 33.89 3.30 15.51
CA PHE A 65 33.84 1.83 15.50
C PHE A 65 32.47 1.25 15.14
N GLN A 66 31.38 1.97 15.42
CA GLN A 66 30.02 1.56 15.05
C GLN A 66 29.80 1.69 13.55
N TRP A 67 30.35 2.76 12.95
CA TRP A 67 30.40 2.89 11.50
C TRP A 67 31.21 1.76 10.87
N LEU A 68 32.36 1.39 11.45
CA LEU A 68 33.18 0.30 10.92
C LEU A 68 32.46 -1.06 11.04
N ALA A 69 31.79 -1.33 12.16
CA ALA A 69 30.98 -2.53 12.33
C ALA A 69 29.83 -2.60 11.31
N LEU A 70 29.12 -1.48 11.06
CA LEU A 70 28.09 -1.39 10.04
C LEU A 70 28.65 -1.59 8.62
N LEU A 71 29.79 -0.97 8.31
CA LEU A 71 30.47 -1.11 7.01
C LEU A 71 30.97 -2.53 6.78
N ALA A 72 31.60 -3.17 7.77
CA ALA A 72 32.09 -4.54 7.68
C ALA A 72 30.93 -5.54 7.51
N HIS A 73 29.85 -5.34 8.26
CA HIS A 73 28.63 -6.14 8.14
C HIS A 73 27.93 -5.97 6.80
N PHE A 74 27.88 -4.73 6.29
CA PHE A 74 27.35 -4.44 4.95
C PHE A 74 28.23 -5.04 3.84
N ALA A 75 29.55 -4.98 4.00
CA ALA A 75 30.51 -5.51 3.01
C ALA A 75 30.48 -7.05 2.93
N THR A 76 30.17 -7.74 4.03
CA THR A 76 30.14 -9.21 4.10
C THR A 76 28.81 -9.84 3.67
N ARG A 77 27.74 -9.04 3.52
CA ARG A 77 26.41 -9.53 3.13
C ARG A 77 26.22 -9.62 1.62
N ARG A 78 25.38 -10.57 1.18
CA ARG A 78 24.90 -10.63 -0.21
C ARG A 78 23.99 -9.44 -0.48
N ARG A 79 24.40 -8.59 -1.42
CA ARG A 79 23.73 -7.33 -1.76
C ARG A 79 22.72 -7.46 -2.90
N THR A 80 22.59 -8.65 -3.47
CA THR A 80 21.69 -8.90 -4.60
C THR A 80 20.88 -10.17 -4.38
N ALA A 81 19.59 -10.11 -4.71
CA ALA A 81 18.69 -11.25 -4.67
C ALA A 81 17.75 -11.18 -5.88
N ARG A 82 17.56 -12.31 -6.57
CA ARG A 82 16.59 -12.42 -7.66
C ARG A 82 15.30 -13.01 -7.10
N LEU A 83 14.17 -12.34 -7.36
CA LEU A 83 12.86 -12.72 -6.83
C LEU A 83 12.02 -13.27 -7.97
N SER A 84 12.00 -14.60 -8.16
CA SER A 84 11.24 -15.21 -9.25
C SER A 84 9.73 -15.25 -8.99
N ASN A 85 9.33 -15.45 -7.74
CA ASN A 85 7.92 -15.63 -7.35
C ASN A 85 7.52 -14.69 -6.21
N PRO A 86 6.22 -14.38 -6.04
CA PRO A 86 5.72 -13.61 -4.91
C PRO A 86 6.10 -14.19 -3.54
N SER A 87 6.23 -15.52 -3.41
CA SER A 87 6.68 -16.16 -2.18
C SER A 87 8.18 -15.99 -1.90
N ALA A 88 8.99 -15.67 -2.92
CA ALA A 88 10.43 -15.48 -2.76
C ALA A 88 10.77 -14.29 -1.84
N ILE A 89 9.87 -13.28 -1.76
CA ILE A 89 10.08 -12.16 -0.84
C ILE A 89 9.98 -12.60 0.62
N LEU A 90 9.09 -13.54 0.92
CA LEU A 90 8.92 -14.07 2.28
C LEU A 90 10.15 -14.89 2.66
N ALA A 91 10.62 -15.76 1.76
CA ALA A 91 11.86 -16.52 1.96
C ALA A 91 13.10 -15.62 2.15
N LEU A 92 13.15 -14.48 1.46
CA LEU A 92 14.25 -13.52 1.59
C LEU A 92 14.18 -12.71 2.90
N THR A 93 12.98 -12.27 3.29
CA THR A 93 12.78 -11.35 4.42
C THR A 93 12.69 -12.04 5.77
N ALA A 94 12.17 -13.27 5.80
CA ALA A 94 12.03 -14.09 6.99
C ALA A 94 12.32 -15.57 6.63
N PRO A 95 13.61 -15.94 6.52
CA PRO A 95 13.97 -17.32 6.19
C PRO A 95 13.44 -18.29 7.24
N GLY A 96 12.90 -19.43 6.81
CA GLY A 96 12.33 -20.44 7.70
C GLY A 96 10.85 -20.28 8.03
N THR A 97 10.19 -19.19 7.59
CA THR A 97 8.75 -19.03 7.78
C THR A 97 7.96 -20.10 7.05
N ARG A 98 6.95 -20.66 7.72
CA ARG A 98 5.96 -21.58 7.16
C ARG A 98 4.57 -20.96 7.23
N LEU A 99 3.75 -21.19 6.21
CA LEU A 99 2.33 -20.83 6.23
C LEU A 99 1.51 -22.05 6.65
N ILE A 100 0.67 -21.86 7.66
CA ILE A 100 -0.23 -22.90 8.18
C ILE A 100 -1.65 -22.43 7.96
N ARG A 101 -2.48 -23.29 7.35
CA ARG A 101 -3.91 -23.02 7.19
C ARG A 101 -4.63 -23.18 8.52
N ALA A 102 -5.49 -22.23 8.84
CA ALA A 102 -6.36 -22.24 10.01
C ALA A 102 -7.78 -21.85 9.60
N ASP A 103 -8.75 -22.17 10.46
CA ASP A 103 -10.12 -21.69 10.34
C ASP A 103 -10.43 -20.74 11.50
N LEU A 104 -10.92 -19.55 11.18
CA LEU A 104 -11.28 -18.52 12.14
C LEU A 104 -12.76 -18.16 12.00
N SER A 105 -13.60 -18.88 12.75
CA SER A 105 -15.07 -18.70 12.77
C SER A 105 -15.74 -19.03 11.42
N GLY A 106 -15.32 -20.13 10.77
CA GLY A 106 -15.86 -20.58 9.48
C GLY A 106 -15.30 -19.83 8.27
N ARG A 107 -14.17 -19.13 8.45
CA ARG A 107 -13.46 -18.41 7.38
C ARG A 107 -12.01 -18.89 7.31
N PRO A 108 -11.50 -19.22 6.11
CA PRO A 108 -10.10 -19.62 5.96
C PRO A 108 -9.18 -18.47 6.38
N ALA A 109 -8.20 -18.79 7.20
CA ALA A 109 -7.16 -17.90 7.68
C ALA A 109 -5.79 -18.55 7.49
N ALA A 110 -4.74 -17.74 7.38
CA ALA A 110 -3.36 -18.20 7.40
C ALA A 110 -2.65 -17.75 8.68
N ILE A 111 -1.80 -18.64 9.19
CA ILE A 111 -0.88 -18.38 10.28
C ILE A 111 0.54 -18.44 9.69
N ILE A 112 1.27 -17.35 9.83
CA ILE A 112 2.71 -17.30 9.52
C ILE A 112 3.44 -17.80 10.76
N SER A 113 4.14 -18.92 10.64
CA SER A 113 4.94 -19.52 11.70
C SER A 113 6.42 -19.28 11.46
N ASP A 114 7.11 -18.75 12.46
CA ASP A 114 8.57 -18.62 12.47
C ASP A 114 9.16 -19.07 13.82
N ASP A 115 10.48 -19.03 13.95
CA ASP A 115 11.19 -19.45 15.17
C ASP A 115 10.88 -18.56 16.39
N LEU A 116 10.30 -17.38 16.15
CA LEU A 116 10.06 -16.33 17.13
C LEU A 116 8.58 -16.21 17.53
N GLY A 117 7.65 -16.89 16.86
CA GLY A 117 6.23 -16.86 17.17
C GLY A 117 5.30 -17.17 15.99
N LEU A 118 4.00 -16.92 16.22
CA LEU A 118 2.95 -17.05 15.21
C LEU A 118 2.33 -15.68 14.92
N THR A 119 2.19 -15.34 13.64
CA THR A 119 1.57 -14.09 13.18
C THR A 119 0.35 -14.38 12.32
N MET A 120 -0.79 -13.75 12.62
CA MET A 120 -2.00 -13.77 11.81
C MET A 120 -2.28 -12.38 11.24
N LEU A 121 -2.76 -12.31 10.00
CA LEU A 121 -3.03 -11.04 9.31
C LEU A 121 -4.53 -10.79 9.17
N VAL A 122 -4.94 -9.55 9.45
CA VAL A 122 -6.30 -9.07 9.31
C VAL A 122 -6.32 -7.83 8.42
N GLU A 123 -7.14 -7.83 7.38
CA GLU A 123 -7.36 -6.65 6.55
C GLU A 123 -8.41 -5.74 7.19
N LEU A 124 -8.10 -4.44 7.23
CA LEU A 124 -8.95 -3.42 7.84
C LEU A 124 -9.64 -2.61 6.74
N GLY A 125 -10.97 -2.56 6.78
CA GLY A 125 -11.78 -1.72 5.87
C GLY A 125 -11.78 -0.24 6.30
N THR A 126 -11.61 0.01 7.60
CA THR A 126 -11.43 1.36 8.16
C THR A 126 -10.37 1.35 9.24
N LEU A 127 -9.69 2.48 9.41
CA LEU A 127 -8.66 2.59 10.44
C LEU A 127 -9.31 2.57 11.84
N PRO A 128 -8.86 1.69 12.74
CA PRO A 128 -9.35 1.66 14.11
C PRO A 128 -8.81 2.86 14.91
N ARG A 129 -9.40 3.11 16.08
CA ARG A 129 -8.81 4.04 17.05
C ARG A 129 -7.50 3.46 17.57
N LEU A 130 -6.44 4.24 17.68
CA LEU A 130 -5.15 3.73 18.16
C LEU A 130 -5.26 3.17 19.59
N ALA A 131 -6.10 3.76 20.44
CA ALA A 131 -6.39 3.24 21.78
C ALA A 131 -7.03 1.83 21.77
N THR A 132 -7.77 1.45 20.72
CA THR A 132 -8.34 0.09 20.62
C THR A 132 -7.30 -1.00 20.36
N LEU A 133 -6.08 -0.60 19.96
CA LEU A 133 -4.95 -1.49 19.77
C LEU A 133 -4.19 -1.78 21.08
N GLU A 134 -4.62 -1.23 22.22
CA GLU A 134 -4.10 -1.63 23.52
C GLU A 134 -4.64 -3.03 23.91
N ILE A 135 -3.73 -3.97 24.14
CA ILE A 135 -4.04 -5.32 24.59
C ILE A 135 -3.20 -5.66 25.82
N THR A 136 -3.79 -6.44 26.71
CA THR A 136 -3.09 -7.20 27.74
C THR A 136 -2.03 -8.11 27.08
N PRO A 137 -0.76 -8.04 27.50
CA PRO A 137 0.34 -8.86 26.96
C PRO A 137 0.07 -10.38 27.11
N PRO A 138 0.70 -11.25 26.29
CA PRO A 138 1.94 -11.04 25.52
C PRO A 138 1.76 -10.83 24.00
N VAL A 139 0.64 -10.27 23.53
CA VAL A 139 0.44 -10.04 22.08
C VAL A 139 1.22 -8.82 21.60
N ARG A 140 1.96 -8.95 20.50
CA ARG A 140 2.54 -7.83 19.75
C ARG A 140 1.62 -7.49 18.58
N LEU A 141 1.35 -6.21 18.39
CA LEU A 141 0.57 -5.72 17.25
C LEU A 141 1.44 -4.89 16.31
N GLN A 142 1.20 -5.04 15.02
CA GLN A 142 1.77 -4.17 14.01
C GLN A 142 0.69 -3.74 13.02
N LEU A 143 0.41 -2.45 12.98
CA LEU A 143 -0.48 -1.83 11.99
C LEU A 143 0.36 -1.33 10.81
N VAL A 144 0.17 -1.94 9.64
CA VAL A 144 0.83 -1.55 8.39
C VAL A 144 -0.17 -0.80 7.51
N LEU A 145 0.10 0.48 7.27
CA LEU A 145 -0.68 1.36 6.41
C LEU A 145 0.10 1.67 5.14
N THR A 146 -0.53 1.55 3.97
CA THR A 146 0.07 2.00 2.71
C THR A 146 -0.78 3.04 2.03
N GLY A 147 -0.12 3.98 1.35
CA GLY A 147 -0.75 5.03 0.59
C GLY A 147 0.07 5.32 -0.66
N ALA A 148 -0.58 5.24 -1.81
CA ALA A 148 -0.04 5.70 -3.07
C ALA A 148 -0.81 6.98 -3.46
N PRO A 149 -0.17 8.16 -3.50
CA PRO A 149 -0.87 9.39 -3.88
C PRO A 149 -1.28 9.37 -5.36
N ALA A 150 -2.42 9.96 -5.67
CA ALA A 150 -2.80 10.27 -7.04
C ALA A 150 -2.48 11.73 -7.37
N PRO A 151 -1.92 12.04 -8.55
CA PRO A 151 -1.49 11.10 -9.59
C PRO A 151 -0.14 10.45 -9.26
N VAL A 152 0.08 9.25 -9.78
CA VAL A 152 1.36 8.56 -9.66
C VAL A 152 2.37 9.22 -10.61
N ALA A 153 3.63 9.35 -10.21
CA ALA A 153 4.67 10.15 -10.86
C ALA A 153 4.93 9.88 -12.36
N ARG A 154 4.37 8.81 -12.93
CA ARG A 154 4.47 8.45 -14.35
C ARG A 154 3.39 9.07 -15.25
N ALA A 155 2.29 9.59 -14.70
CA ALA A 155 1.17 9.99 -15.53
C ALA A 155 1.45 11.35 -16.21
N GLY A 156 1.35 11.39 -17.54
CA GLY A 156 1.56 12.59 -18.36
C GLY A 156 0.39 13.59 -18.26
N PRO A 157 -0.25 13.99 -19.37
CA PRO A 157 -1.40 14.91 -19.35
C PRO A 157 -2.54 14.48 -18.39
N ALA A 158 -2.73 13.17 -18.24
CA ALA A 158 -3.66 12.58 -17.29
C ALA A 158 -3.40 13.01 -15.83
N ALA A 159 -2.13 13.05 -15.38
CA ALA A 159 -1.80 13.50 -14.02
C ALA A 159 -2.10 14.97 -13.80
N VAL A 160 -1.81 15.80 -14.80
CA VAL A 160 -2.05 17.24 -14.73
C VAL A 160 -3.55 17.49 -14.60
N SER A 161 -4.36 16.83 -15.43
CA SER A 161 -5.81 16.88 -15.33
C SER A 161 -6.31 16.39 -13.96
N TYR A 162 -5.85 15.22 -13.50
CA TYR A 162 -6.34 14.62 -12.27
C TYR A 162 -6.06 15.50 -11.04
N ARG A 163 -4.90 16.18 -10.98
CA ARG A 163 -4.59 17.17 -9.93
C ARG A 163 -5.55 18.34 -9.90
N ALA A 164 -6.09 18.76 -11.05
CA ALA A 164 -7.04 19.87 -11.10
C ALA A 164 -8.42 19.51 -10.50
N LEU A 165 -8.71 18.23 -10.24
CA LEU A 165 -9.99 17.79 -9.67
C LEU A 165 -10.12 18.06 -8.15
N GLY A 166 -9.02 18.31 -7.44
CA GLY A 166 -9.03 18.59 -6.00
C GLY A 166 -7.69 19.07 -5.43
N ARG A 167 -7.73 19.86 -4.34
CA ARG A 167 -6.55 20.47 -3.71
C ARG A 167 -5.70 19.46 -2.92
N ASP A 168 -6.37 18.51 -2.25
CA ASP A 168 -5.78 17.31 -1.66
C ASP A 168 -6.37 16.11 -2.41
N GLY A 169 -5.71 15.70 -3.50
CA GLY A 169 -6.17 14.58 -4.32
C GLY A 169 -6.28 13.31 -3.47
N PRO A 170 -7.32 12.47 -3.68
CA PRO A 170 -7.43 11.20 -2.98
C PRO A 170 -6.20 10.34 -3.25
N LEU A 171 -5.89 9.41 -2.34
CA LEU A 171 -4.88 8.40 -2.64
C LEU A 171 -5.35 7.59 -3.86
N ALA A 172 -4.46 7.26 -4.78
CA ALA A 172 -4.75 6.28 -5.83
C ALA A 172 -5.18 4.96 -5.20
N GLN A 173 -4.45 4.55 -4.15
CA GLN A 173 -4.67 3.32 -3.41
C GLN A 173 -4.31 3.50 -1.94
N HIS A 174 -5.03 2.81 -1.08
CA HIS A 174 -4.76 2.75 0.34
C HIS A 174 -5.06 1.33 0.85
N ARG A 175 -4.22 0.83 1.74
CA ARG A 175 -4.46 -0.44 2.42
C ARG A 175 -4.06 -0.35 3.89
N ALA A 176 -4.77 -1.07 4.73
CA ALA A 176 -4.50 -1.16 6.15
C ALA A 176 -4.55 -2.63 6.58
N ILE A 177 -3.42 -3.15 7.06
CA ILE A 177 -3.26 -4.54 7.49
C ILE A 177 -2.83 -4.51 8.96
N LEU A 178 -3.51 -5.29 9.79
CA LEU A 178 -3.12 -5.53 11.17
C LEU A 178 -2.48 -6.92 11.27
N ALA A 179 -1.21 -6.96 11.63
CA ALA A 179 -0.52 -8.18 12.02
C ALA A 179 -0.64 -8.37 13.53
N ILE A 180 -1.15 -9.52 13.93
CA ILE A 180 -1.34 -9.91 15.33
C ILE A 180 -0.38 -11.06 15.59
N ARG A 181 0.61 -10.82 16.45
CA ARG A 181 1.67 -11.78 16.73
C ARG A 181 1.65 -12.24 18.17
N VAL A 182 1.67 -13.55 18.35
CA VAL A 182 1.93 -14.18 19.65
C VAL A 182 3.38 -14.64 19.65
N PRO A 183 4.26 -14.01 20.43
CA PRO A 183 5.66 -14.41 20.55
C PRO A 183 5.72 -15.78 21.22
N ARG A 184 6.61 -16.64 20.72
CA ARG A 184 6.84 -17.95 21.32
C ARG A 184 7.54 -17.79 22.67
N GLN A 185 6.98 -18.35 23.74
CA GLN A 185 7.66 -18.46 25.02
C GLN A 185 8.52 -19.74 25.07
N ARG A 186 9.51 -19.77 25.96
CA ARG A 186 10.42 -20.92 26.10
C ARG A 186 9.61 -22.16 26.51
N ASP A 187 9.84 -23.27 25.82
CA ASP A 187 9.24 -24.59 26.07
C ASP A 187 7.71 -24.70 25.87
N GLU A 188 7.10 -23.76 25.13
CA GLU A 188 5.67 -23.80 24.79
C GLU A 188 5.38 -24.69 23.55
N PRO A 189 4.42 -25.65 23.63
CA PRO A 189 4.08 -26.50 22.50
C PRO A 189 3.32 -25.74 21.40
N ASP A 190 3.53 -26.15 20.14
CA ASP A 190 2.97 -25.47 18.97
C ASP A 190 1.44 -25.39 18.94
N GLU A 191 0.74 -26.36 19.54
CA GLU A 191 -0.72 -26.38 19.60
C GLU A 191 -1.27 -25.28 20.52
N GLU A 192 -0.68 -25.11 21.70
CA GLU A 192 -1.06 -24.07 22.65
C GLU A 192 -0.79 -22.68 22.06
N LEU A 193 0.35 -22.51 21.39
CA LEU A 193 0.70 -21.28 20.71
C LEU A 193 -0.30 -20.96 19.58
N ARG A 194 -0.75 -21.97 18.82
CA ARG A 194 -1.80 -21.83 17.79
C ARG A 194 -3.15 -21.46 18.37
N HIS A 195 -3.54 -22.08 19.48
CA HIS A 195 -4.76 -21.70 20.21
C HIS A 195 -4.70 -20.27 20.74
N ALA A 196 -3.56 -19.86 21.31
CA ALA A 196 -3.34 -18.50 21.78
C ALA A 196 -3.41 -17.47 20.64
N ALA A 197 -2.77 -17.72 19.50
CA ALA A 197 -2.83 -16.86 18.31
C ALA A 197 -4.26 -16.72 17.77
N THR A 198 -4.99 -17.83 17.70
CA THR A 198 -6.39 -17.86 17.26
C THR A 198 -7.30 -17.11 18.22
N ALA A 199 -7.10 -17.26 19.54
CA ALA A 199 -7.86 -16.59 20.57
C ALA A 199 -7.60 -15.08 20.59
N ALA A 200 -6.33 -14.66 20.47
CA ALA A 200 -5.93 -13.26 20.38
C ALA A 200 -6.53 -12.59 19.13
N THR A 201 -6.48 -13.27 17.98
CA THR A 201 -7.06 -12.78 16.72
C THR A 201 -8.58 -12.65 16.83
N ARG A 202 -9.28 -13.65 17.40
CA ARG A 202 -10.72 -13.56 17.68
C ARG A 202 -11.07 -12.40 18.61
N ALA A 203 -10.30 -12.21 19.68
CA ALA A 203 -10.50 -11.09 20.60
C ALA A 203 -10.32 -9.74 19.90
N MET A 204 -9.31 -9.62 19.04
CA MET A 204 -9.08 -8.40 18.27
C MET A 204 -10.18 -8.14 17.23
N LEU A 205 -10.61 -9.16 16.48
CA LEU A 205 -11.73 -9.01 15.54
C LEU A 205 -13.01 -8.54 16.25
N ARG A 206 -13.29 -9.08 17.45
CA ARG A 206 -14.42 -8.60 18.28
C ARG A 206 -14.27 -7.13 18.68
N LYS A 207 -13.06 -6.71 19.08
CA LYS A 207 -12.77 -5.30 19.43
C LYS A 207 -12.89 -4.36 18.21
N LEU A 208 -12.43 -4.79 17.04
CA LEU A 208 -12.44 -3.99 15.80
C LEU A 208 -13.85 -3.85 15.19
N GLY A 209 -14.75 -4.81 15.46
CA GLY A 209 -16.12 -4.82 14.97
C GLY A 209 -16.17 -4.70 13.44
N THR A 210 -16.91 -3.71 12.94
CA THR A 210 -17.07 -3.45 11.50
C THR A 210 -15.82 -2.90 10.81
N SER A 211 -14.77 -2.54 11.55
CA SER A 211 -13.52 -2.04 10.97
C SER A 211 -12.70 -3.14 10.30
N ALA A 212 -12.89 -4.40 10.71
CA ALA A 212 -12.20 -5.54 10.13
C ALA A 212 -12.97 -6.08 8.91
N ALA A 213 -12.28 -6.21 7.77
CA ALA A 213 -12.81 -6.90 6.60
C ALA A 213 -12.74 -8.44 6.76
N GLY A 214 -11.76 -8.91 7.55
CA GLY A 214 -11.61 -10.30 7.94
C GLY A 214 -10.16 -10.78 7.97
N PRO A 215 -9.92 -12.03 8.41
CA PRO A 215 -8.62 -12.66 8.31
C PRO A 215 -8.25 -12.92 6.84
N LEU A 216 -6.95 -12.93 6.56
CA LEU A 216 -6.41 -13.27 5.25
C LEU A 216 -6.13 -14.78 5.16
N ASP A 217 -6.47 -15.39 4.02
CA ASP A 217 -6.08 -16.76 3.69
C ASP A 217 -4.60 -16.84 3.25
N GLU A 218 -4.13 -18.03 2.90
CA GLU A 218 -2.72 -18.27 2.53
C GLU A 218 -2.30 -17.51 1.27
N THR A 219 -3.13 -17.57 0.22
CA THR A 219 -2.82 -16.93 -1.07
C THR A 219 -2.86 -15.41 -0.94
N ALA A 220 -3.86 -14.89 -0.22
CA ALA A 220 -4.00 -13.48 0.08
C ALA A 220 -2.84 -12.99 0.94
N THR A 221 -2.37 -13.77 1.93
CA THR A 221 -1.23 -13.42 2.78
C THR A 221 0.05 -13.26 1.98
N VAL A 222 0.42 -14.22 1.14
CA VAL A 222 1.62 -14.12 0.29
C VAL A 222 1.50 -12.91 -0.66
N ARG A 223 0.33 -12.71 -1.24
CA ARG A 223 0.06 -11.58 -2.14
C ARG A 223 0.18 -10.23 -1.43
N VAL A 224 -0.41 -10.09 -0.24
CA VAL A 224 -0.33 -8.87 0.57
C VAL A 224 1.13 -8.54 0.87
N ILE A 225 1.93 -9.53 1.28
CA ILE A 225 3.34 -9.31 1.61
C ILE A 225 4.12 -8.87 0.36
N ALA A 226 3.88 -9.50 -0.80
CA ALA A 226 4.50 -9.12 -2.06
C ALA A 226 4.11 -7.71 -2.53
N ASP A 227 2.81 -7.40 -2.50
CA ASP A 227 2.27 -6.07 -2.86
C ASP A 227 2.87 -4.98 -1.96
N LEU A 228 2.87 -5.22 -0.63
CA LEU A 228 3.45 -4.30 0.35
C LEU A 228 4.95 -4.12 0.15
N ALA A 229 5.69 -5.16 -0.24
CA ALA A 229 7.12 -5.04 -0.51
C ALA A 229 7.43 -4.07 -1.67
N CYS A 230 6.45 -3.81 -2.56
CA CYS A 230 6.63 -2.96 -3.74
C CYS A 230 7.79 -3.43 -4.63
N ILE A 231 7.94 -4.75 -4.76
CA ILE A 231 8.96 -5.39 -5.61
C ILE A 231 8.21 -6.30 -6.59
N GLU A 232 8.33 -5.99 -7.88
CA GLU A 232 7.72 -6.80 -8.93
C GLU A 232 8.45 -8.16 -9.07
N PRO A 233 7.74 -9.22 -9.45
CA PRO A 233 8.35 -10.52 -9.72
C PRO A 233 9.35 -10.42 -10.88
N GLU A 234 10.30 -11.36 -10.92
CA GLU A 234 11.42 -11.41 -11.88
C GLU A 234 12.39 -10.21 -11.84
N THR A 235 12.28 -9.36 -10.83
CA THR A 235 13.24 -8.26 -10.63
C THR A 235 14.43 -8.68 -9.76
N VAL A 236 15.57 -8.02 -9.98
CA VAL A 236 16.75 -8.15 -9.12
C VAL A 236 16.71 -7.05 -8.08
N LEU A 237 16.58 -7.46 -6.81
CA LEU A 237 16.73 -6.57 -5.67
C LEU A 237 18.23 -6.29 -5.45
N ARG A 238 18.60 -5.02 -5.31
CA ARG A 238 19.95 -4.59 -4.95
C ARG A 238 19.92 -3.71 -3.71
N GLU A 239 20.70 -4.08 -2.70
CA GLU A 239 20.92 -3.26 -1.51
C GLU A 239 22.14 -2.38 -1.69
N SER A 240 21.92 -1.07 -1.58
CA SER A 240 22.95 -0.04 -1.46
C SER A 240 22.97 0.48 -0.03
N TRP A 241 24.03 1.20 0.32
CA TRP A 241 24.13 1.80 1.65
C TRP A 241 22.93 2.68 2.01
N THR A 242 22.42 3.45 1.04
CA THR A 242 21.35 4.41 1.27
C THR A 242 19.97 3.86 0.93
N GLY A 243 19.84 2.65 0.38
CA GLY A 243 18.51 2.15 0.05
C GLY A 243 18.51 0.85 -0.73
N LEU A 244 17.31 0.33 -0.98
CA LEU A 244 17.07 -0.82 -1.83
C LEU A 244 16.60 -0.35 -3.20
N THR A 245 17.02 -1.04 -4.26
CA THR A 245 16.52 -0.80 -5.61
C THR A 245 16.03 -2.08 -6.25
N ALA A 246 14.85 -2.05 -6.88
CA ALA A 246 14.25 -3.16 -7.60
C ALA A 246 13.26 -2.62 -8.66
N GLY A 247 13.28 -3.15 -9.88
CA GLY A 247 12.30 -2.79 -10.92
C GLY A 247 12.23 -1.29 -11.26
N GLY A 248 13.35 -0.56 -11.16
CA GLY A 248 13.38 0.90 -11.37
C GLY A 248 12.86 1.75 -10.19
N LEU A 249 12.43 1.10 -9.10
CA LEU A 249 12.04 1.76 -7.86
C LEU A 249 13.21 1.78 -6.89
N ALA A 250 13.30 2.85 -6.10
CA ALA A 250 14.20 2.95 -4.97
C ALA A 250 13.37 3.05 -3.68
N GLN A 251 13.82 2.36 -2.63
CA GLN A 251 13.17 2.32 -1.33
C GLN A 251 14.15 2.68 -0.22
N ALA A 252 13.70 3.45 0.76
CA ALA A 252 14.42 3.66 2.01
C ALA A 252 13.46 3.61 3.19
N VAL A 253 13.97 3.11 4.31
CA VAL A 253 13.23 3.00 5.57
C VAL A 253 13.79 4.00 6.56
N PHE A 254 12.88 4.68 7.26
CA PHE A 254 13.14 5.68 8.27
C PHE A 254 12.45 5.27 9.57
N ARG A 255 13.17 5.37 10.69
CA ARG A 255 12.58 5.36 12.03
C ARG A 255 12.10 6.75 12.38
N CYS A 256 10.91 6.84 12.93
CA CYS A 256 10.40 8.07 13.51
C CYS A 256 10.61 8.02 15.03
N ASP A 257 11.33 8.99 15.56
CA ASP A 257 11.56 9.13 17.00
C ASP A 257 10.86 10.42 17.48
N PRO A 258 9.83 10.32 18.35
CA PRO A 258 9.13 11.49 18.88
C PRO A 258 9.96 12.19 19.97
N GLU A 259 9.92 13.52 20.00
CA GLU A 259 10.41 14.28 21.17
C GLU A 259 9.52 14.03 22.40
N PRO A 260 10.02 14.27 23.63
CA PRO A 260 9.19 14.17 24.83
C PRO A 260 7.90 15.00 24.74
N GLY A 261 6.75 14.35 24.88
CA GLY A 261 5.43 14.97 24.77
C GLY A 261 4.86 15.06 23.34
N ALA A 262 5.61 14.64 22.31
CA ALA A 262 5.09 14.49 20.97
C ALA A 262 4.39 13.13 20.82
N GLY A 263 3.19 13.14 20.23
CA GLY A 263 2.37 11.94 20.03
C GLY A 263 2.02 11.72 18.57
N LEU A 264 1.75 10.47 18.20
CA LEU A 264 1.24 10.14 16.88
C LEU A 264 -0.22 10.59 16.75
N SER A 265 -0.51 11.39 15.72
CA SER A 265 -1.87 11.81 15.42
C SER A 265 -2.39 11.19 14.13
N ALA A 266 -3.71 10.98 14.06
CA ALA A 266 -4.41 10.57 12.85
C ALA A 266 -4.06 11.45 11.64
N ARG A 267 -3.99 12.77 11.87
CA ARG A 267 -3.69 13.77 10.85
C ARG A 267 -2.26 13.62 10.33
N LEU A 268 -1.30 13.36 11.21
CA LEU A 268 0.09 13.08 10.82
C LEU A 268 0.17 11.84 9.92
N LEU A 269 -0.44 10.73 10.33
CA LEU A 269 -0.46 9.50 9.53
C LEU A 269 -1.08 9.74 8.15
N ALA A 270 -2.19 10.47 8.08
CA ALA A 270 -2.82 10.85 6.81
C ALA A 270 -1.87 11.68 5.92
N ARG A 271 -1.18 12.69 6.48
CA ARG A 271 -0.23 13.54 5.72
C ARG A 271 0.99 12.74 5.25
N LEU A 272 1.49 11.80 6.07
CA LEU A 272 2.59 10.92 5.72
C LEU A 272 2.25 10.04 4.50
N LEU A 273 1.02 9.51 4.43
CA LEU A 273 0.57 8.70 3.30
C LEU A 273 0.44 9.48 1.99
N HIS A 274 0.37 10.83 2.05
CA HIS A 274 0.32 11.73 0.89
C HIS A 274 1.69 12.33 0.53
N LEU A 275 2.80 11.82 1.09
CA LEU A 275 4.14 12.24 0.67
C LEU A 275 4.33 12.04 -0.84
N PRO A 276 5.11 12.90 -1.51
CA PRO A 276 5.32 12.85 -2.97
C PRO A 276 6.23 11.68 -3.36
N ALA A 277 5.71 10.47 -3.23
CA ALA A 277 6.38 9.19 -3.46
C ALA A 277 5.46 8.27 -4.28
N THR A 278 5.99 7.20 -4.86
CA THR A 278 5.16 6.16 -5.50
C THR A 278 4.27 5.49 -4.47
N THR A 279 4.82 5.16 -3.30
CA THR A 279 4.09 4.58 -2.18
C THR A 279 4.80 4.94 -0.89
N THR A 280 4.03 5.29 0.14
CA THR A 280 4.51 5.41 1.52
C THR A 280 3.88 4.30 2.35
N THR A 281 4.72 3.54 3.06
CA THR A 281 4.30 2.51 4.00
C THR A 281 4.63 2.95 5.43
N LEU A 282 3.65 2.92 6.31
CA LEU A 282 3.79 3.20 7.74
C LEU A 282 3.60 1.89 8.49
N ALA A 283 4.59 1.48 9.26
CA ALA A 283 4.48 0.32 10.14
C ALA A 283 4.55 0.80 11.59
N LEU A 284 3.40 0.79 12.26
CA LEU A 284 3.25 1.15 13.66
C LEU A 284 3.24 -0.14 14.49
N THR A 285 4.32 -0.39 15.21
CA THR A 285 4.45 -1.57 16.08
C THR A 285 4.19 -1.17 17.53
N VAL A 286 3.23 -1.84 18.15
CA VAL A 286 2.94 -1.74 19.58
C VAL A 286 3.51 -2.98 20.26
N ASP A 287 4.60 -2.75 20.99
CA ASP A 287 5.24 -3.75 21.84
C ASP A 287 4.54 -3.83 23.20
N PRO A 288 4.72 -4.93 23.97
CA PRO A 288 4.25 -5.04 25.36
C PRO A 288 5.01 -4.10 26.36
N GLY A 289 5.39 -2.89 25.92
CA GLY A 289 6.06 -1.85 26.70
C GLY A 289 5.52 -0.45 26.36
N PRO A 290 6.00 0.62 27.01
CA PRO A 290 5.30 1.91 27.07
C PRO A 290 5.38 2.78 25.80
N ALA A 291 6.02 2.34 24.70
CA ALA A 291 6.19 3.17 23.52
C ALA A 291 5.96 2.40 22.20
N ALA A 292 5.03 2.89 21.38
CA ALA A 292 4.86 2.43 20.00
C ALA A 292 6.02 2.91 19.11
N THR A 293 6.54 2.04 18.26
CA THR A 293 7.58 2.39 17.28
C THR A 293 6.94 2.61 15.91
N LEU A 294 7.25 3.74 15.26
CA LEU A 294 6.81 4.03 13.90
C LEU A 294 7.98 3.92 12.92
N LEU A 295 7.85 3.02 11.95
CA LEU A 295 8.72 2.94 10.77
C LEU A 295 7.99 3.49 9.55
N ILE A 296 8.72 4.23 8.72
CA ILE A 296 8.22 4.88 7.51
C ILE A 296 9.09 4.42 6.35
N ARG A 297 8.53 3.66 5.43
CA ARG A 297 9.19 3.28 4.17
C ARG A 297 8.64 4.13 3.04
N ILE A 298 9.56 4.74 2.30
CA ILE A 298 9.25 5.52 1.10
C ILE A 298 9.74 4.73 -0.10
N THR A 299 8.87 4.54 -1.09
CA THR A 299 9.18 3.95 -2.40
C THR A 299 8.97 5.02 -3.47
N ALA A 300 9.96 5.25 -4.33
CA ALA A 300 9.94 6.30 -5.35
C ALA A 300 10.59 5.84 -6.66
N PRO A 301 10.32 6.51 -7.81
CA PRO A 301 10.97 6.16 -9.08
C PRO A 301 12.43 6.61 -9.06
N GLY A 302 13.34 5.68 -8.73
CA GLY A 302 14.76 5.94 -8.60
C GLY A 302 15.18 6.76 -7.37
N MET A 303 16.50 6.84 -7.17
CA MET A 303 17.11 7.52 -6.01
C MET A 303 16.84 9.03 -5.94
N PRO A 304 16.86 9.82 -7.04
CA PRO A 304 16.63 11.27 -6.95
C PRO A 304 15.22 11.63 -6.44
N ALA A 305 14.20 10.89 -6.88
CA ALA A 305 12.83 11.06 -6.40
C ALA A 305 12.71 10.64 -4.92
N LEU A 306 13.39 9.56 -4.54
CA LEU A 306 13.44 9.09 -3.15
C LEU A 306 14.02 10.15 -2.21
N GLU A 307 15.13 10.80 -2.57
CA GLU A 307 15.73 11.86 -1.75
C GLU A 307 14.82 13.11 -1.66
N THR A 308 14.04 13.39 -2.69
CA THR A 308 13.06 14.48 -2.69
C THR A 308 11.88 14.18 -1.76
N ALA A 309 11.38 12.94 -1.79
CA ALA A 309 10.37 12.46 -0.85
C ALA A 309 10.92 12.43 0.60
N ALA A 310 12.16 11.98 0.82
CA ALA A 310 12.80 11.96 2.12
C ALA A 310 13.00 13.37 2.71
N ARG A 311 13.35 14.38 1.89
CA ARG A 311 13.38 15.79 2.33
C ARG A 311 11.99 16.28 2.75
N SER A 312 10.93 15.87 2.05
CA SER A 312 9.55 16.23 2.39
C SER A 312 9.08 15.54 3.67
N LEU A 313 9.46 14.27 3.88
CA LEU A 313 9.27 13.55 5.14
C LEU A 313 9.91 14.29 6.32
N ARG A 314 11.20 14.62 6.22
CA ARG A 314 11.93 15.31 7.30
C ARG A 314 11.31 16.65 7.66
N ARG A 315 10.91 17.44 6.65
CA ARG A 315 10.21 18.72 6.87
C ARG A 315 8.87 18.54 7.59
N LEU A 316 8.12 17.51 7.21
CA LEU A 316 6.82 17.22 7.80
C LEU A 316 6.96 16.72 9.25
N LEU A 317 7.90 15.82 9.53
CA LEU A 317 8.15 15.34 10.90
C LEU A 317 8.70 16.44 11.82
N ALA A 318 9.61 17.28 11.30
CA ALA A 318 10.13 18.42 12.05
C ALA A 318 9.01 19.39 12.48
N SER A 319 7.97 19.58 11.64
CA SER A 319 6.82 20.41 12.00
C SER A 319 5.95 19.84 13.13
N GLU A 320 6.13 18.57 13.47
CA GLU A 320 5.35 17.83 14.47
C GLU A 320 6.23 17.37 15.65
N ARG A 321 7.43 17.96 15.80
CA ARG A 321 8.41 17.63 16.87
C ARG A 321 8.84 16.16 16.86
N MET A 322 9.09 15.63 15.67
CA MET A 322 9.61 14.27 15.47
C MET A 322 10.84 14.29 14.58
N THR A 323 11.78 13.37 14.82
CA THR A 323 12.98 13.20 13.99
C THR A 323 12.87 11.93 13.14
N ALA A 324 13.47 11.97 11.94
CA ALA A 324 13.57 10.81 11.06
C ALA A 324 15.00 10.32 10.93
N HIS A 325 15.24 9.06 11.28
CA HIS A 325 16.53 8.40 11.16
C HIS A 325 16.49 7.32 10.07
N ARG A 326 17.35 7.43 9.05
CA ARG A 326 17.41 6.46 7.95
C ARG A 326 18.19 5.20 8.37
N TYR A 327 17.72 4.04 7.94
CA TYR A 327 18.40 2.75 8.15
C TYR A 327 19.54 2.49 7.16
N ASP A 328 20.48 3.44 7.04
CA ASP A 328 21.62 3.28 6.13
C ASP A 328 22.44 2.02 6.50
N GLY A 329 22.68 1.17 5.50
CA GLY A 329 23.41 -0.09 5.61
C GLY A 329 22.63 -1.29 6.13
N ASP A 330 21.39 -1.13 6.58
CA ASP A 330 20.52 -2.19 7.11
C ASP A 330 19.09 -2.09 6.52
N HIS A 331 18.98 -1.78 5.22
CA HIS A 331 17.70 -1.55 4.58
C HIS A 331 16.89 -2.83 4.34
N LEU A 332 17.52 -3.97 4.10
CA LEU A 332 16.81 -5.25 3.93
C LEU A 332 16.14 -5.73 5.24
N PRO A 333 16.82 -5.77 6.41
CA PRO A 333 16.15 -5.99 7.69
C PRO A 333 15.08 -4.94 8.02
N ALA A 334 15.33 -3.68 7.67
CA ALA A 334 14.35 -2.62 7.86
C ALA A 334 13.12 -2.79 6.95
N LEU A 335 13.29 -3.31 5.72
CA LEU A 335 12.19 -3.69 4.85
C LEU A 335 11.35 -4.78 5.52
N THR A 336 11.97 -5.86 6.01
CA THR A 336 11.30 -6.93 6.75
C THR A 336 10.45 -6.38 7.90
N ALA A 337 10.99 -5.44 8.67
CA ALA A 337 10.27 -4.83 9.78
C ALA A 337 9.12 -3.91 9.36
N THR A 338 9.02 -3.52 8.08
CA THR A 338 7.87 -2.77 7.54
C THR A 338 6.83 -3.65 6.85
N LEU A 339 7.14 -4.94 6.67
CA LEU A 339 6.18 -5.95 6.24
C LEU A 339 5.35 -6.41 7.46
N PRO A 340 4.13 -6.91 7.26
CA PRO A 340 3.22 -7.30 8.34
C PRO A 340 3.62 -8.65 8.96
N LEU A 341 4.90 -8.85 9.25
CA LEU A 341 5.44 -10.05 9.88
C LEU A 341 5.51 -9.88 11.40
N SER A 342 5.43 -8.64 11.89
CA SER A 342 5.55 -8.24 13.29
C SER A 342 6.83 -8.79 13.97
N THR A 343 7.87 -9.01 13.17
CA THR A 343 9.19 -9.42 13.64
C THR A 343 9.81 -8.31 14.48
N PRO A 344 10.58 -8.65 15.53
CA PRO A 344 11.31 -7.63 16.27
C PRO A 344 12.26 -6.95 15.30
N LEU A 345 12.13 -5.64 15.16
CA LEU A 345 13.17 -4.87 14.53
C LEU A 345 14.45 -5.14 15.35
N PRO A 346 15.55 -5.57 14.72
CA PRO A 346 16.82 -5.68 15.42
C PRO A 346 17.06 -4.35 16.12
N ALA A 347 17.24 -4.38 17.45
CA ALA A 347 17.50 -3.17 18.20
C ALA A 347 18.59 -2.39 17.44
N PRO A 348 18.40 -1.09 17.16
CA PRO A 348 19.44 -0.31 16.53
C PRO A 348 20.70 -0.53 17.35
N ARG A 349 21.70 -1.18 16.74
CA ARG A 349 22.90 -1.65 17.43
C ARG A 349 23.44 -0.48 18.28
N PRO A 350 23.80 -0.74 19.55
CA PRO A 350 23.77 0.23 20.65
C PRO A 350 24.31 1.59 20.22
N GLY A 351 23.43 2.60 20.21
CA GLY A 351 23.77 3.97 19.83
C GLY A 351 22.56 4.87 19.49
N ALA A 352 21.39 4.30 19.19
CA ALA A 352 20.20 5.07 18.82
C ALA A 352 19.29 5.47 19.99
N ALA A 353 19.59 5.06 21.23
CA ALA A 353 19.01 5.66 22.41
C ALA A 353 20.06 6.57 23.04
N GLY A 354 19.89 7.89 22.92
CA GLY A 354 20.42 8.77 23.93
C GLY A 354 19.96 8.25 25.29
N LEU A 355 20.91 8.05 26.19
CA LEU A 355 20.75 7.87 27.64
C LEU A 355 19.29 8.04 28.13
N LEU A 356 18.53 6.96 28.18
CA LEU A 356 17.51 6.85 29.22
C LEU A 356 18.29 6.73 30.54
N PRO A 357 18.10 7.61 31.54
CA PRO A 357 18.63 7.34 32.86
C PRO A 357 17.97 6.04 33.37
N PRO A 358 18.71 5.15 34.04
CA PRO A 358 18.10 4.00 34.68
C PRO A 358 17.10 4.53 35.71
N GLN A 359 15.83 4.13 35.60
CA GLN A 359 14.88 4.29 36.70
C GLN A 359 15.44 3.52 37.90
N GLN A 360 15.92 4.27 38.89
CA GLN A 360 16.23 3.72 40.19
C GLN A 360 14.91 3.51 40.93
N ASN A 361 14.42 2.27 40.90
CA ASN A 361 13.56 1.77 41.95
C ASN A 361 14.44 1.52 43.18
N GLY A 362 14.39 2.43 44.15
CA GLY A 362 14.97 2.29 45.49
C GLY A 362 13.96 2.77 46.54
N PRO A 363 13.91 2.14 47.72
CA PRO A 363 12.80 2.26 48.67
C PRO A 363 12.77 3.62 49.38
N GLY A 364 11.57 4.04 49.76
CA GLY A 364 11.22 5.40 50.13
C GLY A 364 11.85 5.96 51.41
N LEU A 365 11.82 7.29 51.48
CA LEU A 365 11.86 8.06 52.71
C LEU A 365 10.88 9.23 52.56
N PRO A 366 9.96 9.45 53.51
CA PRO A 366 8.95 10.49 53.40
C PRO A 366 9.57 11.86 53.72
N ARG A 367 9.28 12.86 52.89
CA ARG A 367 9.47 14.27 53.27
C ARG A 367 8.13 14.98 53.25
N HIS A 368 7.79 15.53 54.42
CA HIS A 368 6.62 16.35 54.70
C HIS A 368 6.69 17.73 54.02
N PRO A 369 5.54 18.44 53.93
CA PRO A 369 5.28 19.47 52.93
C PRO A 369 5.63 20.87 53.44
N HIS A 370 6.00 21.76 52.52
CA HIS A 370 5.82 23.20 52.72
C HIS A 370 4.80 23.71 51.70
N HIS A 371 3.66 24.13 52.26
CA HIS A 371 2.66 24.98 51.63
C HIS A 371 3.30 26.30 51.18
N GLN A 372 3.07 26.69 49.93
CA GLN A 372 2.94 28.10 49.60
C GLN A 372 1.93 28.22 48.46
N ASP A 373 0.82 28.88 48.78
CA ASP A 373 -0.38 29.02 47.97
C ASP A 373 -0.15 30.01 46.82
N ASP A 374 -0.37 29.56 45.59
CA ASP A 374 -0.72 30.39 44.44
C ASP A 374 -2.04 29.84 43.86
N PRO A 375 -3.04 30.69 43.55
CA PRO A 375 -4.33 30.22 43.04
C PRO A 375 -4.20 29.82 41.57
N VAL A 376 -3.81 28.56 41.34
CA VAL A 376 -3.86 27.93 40.02
C VAL A 376 -5.31 27.56 39.73
N LEU A 377 -5.95 28.32 38.84
CA LEU A 377 -7.18 27.91 38.16
C LEU A 377 -7.06 26.45 37.72
N PRO A 378 -8.06 25.57 37.96
CA PRO A 378 -7.97 24.17 37.58
C PRO A 378 -7.71 24.10 36.07
N ARG A 379 -6.48 23.69 35.71
CA ARG A 379 -6.17 23.24 34.36
C ARG A 379 -7.01 21.98 34.16
N ILE A 380 -8.15 22.16 33.52
CA ILE A 380 -8.92 21.07 32.92
C ILE A 380 -7.89 20.26 32.11
N PRO A 381 -7.63 18.98 32.47
CA PRO A 381 -6.79 18.13 31.64
C PRO A 381 -7.35 18.20 30.22
N PRO A 382 -6.54 18.40 29.17
CA PRO A 382 -7.06 18.31 27.84
C PRO A 382 -7.70 16.93 27.71
N GLU A 383 -9.03 16.90 27.59
CA GLU A 383 -9.79 15.71 27.22
C GLU A 383 -9.03 15.04 26.07
N PRO A 384 -8.68 13.74 26.17
CA PRO A 384 -8.01 13.04 25.09
C PRO A 384 -8.97 13.03 23.90
N ASN A 385 -8.76 14.00 23.02
CA ASN A 385 -9.57 14.22 21.83
C ASN A 385 -9.19 13.11 20.85
N ASP A 386 -9.71 11.91 21.11
CA ASP A 386 -9.29 10.66 20.49
C ASP A 386 -9.78 10.65 19.03
N PRO A 387 -8.91 11.00 18.06
CA PRO A 387 -9.36 11.27 16.72
C PRO A 387 -9.65 9.94 16.04
N VAL A 388 -10.94 9.65 15.78
CA VAL A 388 -11.32 8.63 14.80
C VAL A 388 -10.62 9.00 13.49
N LEU A 389 -9.72 8.14 13.01
CA LEU A 389 -9.08 8.33 11.71
C LEU A 389 -10.18 8.43 10.64
N PRO A 390 -10.32 9.58 9.95
CA PRO A 390 -11.29 9.69 8.88
C PRO A 390 -10.94 8.66 7.81
N ARG A 391 -11.96 8.04 7.17
CA ARG A 391 -11.74 7.18 6.00
C ARG A 391 -10.84 7.92 5.03
N LEU A 392 -9.65 7.38 4.76
CA LEU A 392 -8.74 7.97 3.78
C LEU A 392 -9.37 7.81 2.41
N PRO A 393 -9.85 8.91 1.77
CA PRO A 393 -10.49 8.82 0.48
C PRO A 393 -9.48 8.33 -0.53
N HIS A 394 -9.77 7.22 -1.20
CA HIS A 394 -8.89 6.64 -2.19
C HIS A 394 -9.63 6.00 -3.35
N GLY A 395 -8.94 5.85 -4.47
CA GLY A 395 -9.45 5.32 -5.72
C GLY A 395 -9.65 6.39 -6.80
N LEU A 396 -10.41 6.00 -7.82
CA LEU A 396 -10.67 6.80 -9.01
C LEU A 396 -11.82 7.79 -8.78
N MET A 397 -11.54 9.08 -8.95
CA MET A 397 -12.53 10.15 -8.87
C MET A 397 -13.36 10.23 -10.14
N LEU A 398 -14.66 9.96 -10.00
CA LEU A 398 -15.62 10.09 -11.09
C LEU A 398 -16.17 11.53 -11.18
N GLY A 399 -16.38 12.17 -10.04
CA GLY A 399 -16.95 13.50 -9.98
C GLY A 399 -17.27 13.93 -8.57
N ARG A 400 -18.30 14.78 -8.43
CA ARG A 400 -18.75 15.29 -7.13
C ARG A 400 -20.21 14.97 -6.89
N ASN A 401 -20.57 14.72 -5.63
CA ASN A 401 -21.97 14.57 -5.25
C ASN A 401 -22.65 15.95 -5.09
N ARG A 402 -23.93 15.96 -4.72
CA ARG A 402 -24.70 17.21 -4.50
C ARG A 402 -24.12 18.12 -3.42
N GLN A 403 -23.40 17.55 -2.44
CA GLN A 403 -22.70 18.30 -1.39
C GLN A 403 -21.29 18.74 -1.80
N GLY A 404 -20.88 18.54 -3.06
CA GLY A 404 -19.55 18.88 -3.55
C GLY A 404 -18.43 17.94 -3.10
N ARG A 405 -18.73 16.84 -2.40
CA ARG A 405 -17.75 15.84 -1.97
C ARG A 405 -17.35 14.92 -3.14
N PRO A 406 -16.08 14.48 -3.21
CA PRO A 406 -15.63 13.60 -4.29
C PRO A 406 -16.33 12.24 -4.23
N VAL A 407 -16.74 11.75 -5.41
CA VAL A 407 -17.27 10.39 -5.58
C VAL A 407 -16.16 9.52 -6.16
N LEU A 408 -15.67 8.61 -5.31
CA LEU A 408 -14.58 7.70 -5.61
C LEU A 408 -15.10 6.28 -5.77
N ILE A 409 -14.51 5.56 -6.72
CA ILE A 409 -14.64 4.11 -6.90
C ILE A 409 -13.27 3.44 -6.79
N GLN A 410 -13.27 2.14 -6.47
CA GLN A 410 -12.06 1.34 -6.35
C GLN A 410 -12.09 0.25 -7.43
N PRO A 411 -11.73 0.58 -8.68
CA PRO A 411 -11.73 -0.39 -9.77
C PRO A 411 -10.60 -1.40 -9.60
N PHE A 412 -9.46 -0.99 -9.04
CA PHE A 412 -8.27 -1.83 -8.88
C PHE A 412 -8.20 -2.41 -7.47
N ARG A 413 -8.24 -3.74 -7.38
CA ARG A 413 -8.29 -4.50 -6.13
C ARG A 413 -7.30 -5.68 -6.18
N PRO A 414 -6.93 -6.28 -5.03
CA PRO A 414 -6.12 -7.50 -4.97
C PRO A 414 -6.88 -8.77 -5.43
N GLY A 415 -7.89 -8.61 -6.28
CA GLY A 415 -8.68 -9.64 -6.96
C GLY A 415 -9.20 -9.08 -8.29
N PRO A 416 -9.73 -9.92 -9.19
CA PRO A 416 -10.33 -9.45 -10.42
C PRO A 416 -11.53 -8.56 -10.11
N THR A 417 -11.81 -7.59 -10.98
CA THR A 417 -12.96 -6.70 -10.83
C THR A 417 -13.66 -6.52 -12.16
N HIS A 418 -14.97 -6.79 -12.19
CA HIS A 418 -15.83 -6.58 -13.35
C HIS A 418 -16.57 -5.26 -13.20
N LEU A 419 -16.29 -4.33 -14.10
CA LEU A 419 -16.93 -3.03 -14.16
C LEU A 419 -17.78 -2.94 -15.43
N VAL A 420 -19.04 -2.58 -15.30
CA VAL A 420 -19.92 -2.37 -16.46
C VAL A 420 -20.25 -0.90 -16.55
N LEU A 421 -20.04 -0.31 -17.72
CA LEU A 421 -20.43 1.06 -18.03
C LEU A 421 -21.55 1.03 -19.06
N VAL A 422 -22.75 1.44 -18.64
CA VAL A 422 -23.87 1.69 -19.56
C VAL A 422 -23.89 3.17 -19.90
N GLY A 423 -23.48 3.52 -21.12
CA GLY A 423 -23.42 4.90 -21.55
C GLY A 423 -22.61 5.11 -22.82
N THR A 424 -22.02 6.30 -22.92
CA THR A 424 -21.28 6.75 -24.11
C THR A 424 -19.81 6.35 -24.05
N GLY A 425 -19.19 6.13 -25.22
CA GLY A 425 -17.75 5.91 -25.33
C GLY A 425 -16.92 7.09 -24.77
N ARG A 426 -17.43 8.34 -24.84
CA ARG A 426 -16.78 9.50 -24.20
C ARG A 426 -16.72 9.40 -22.68
N CYS A 427 -17.74 8.81 -22.05
CA CYS A 427 -17.69 8.53 -20.61
C CYS A 427 -16.64 7.46 -20.29
N ALA A 428 -16.51 6.43 -21.13
CA ALA A 428 -15.46 5.42 -21.01
C ALA A 428 -14.07 6.05 -21.14
N GLN A 429 -13.88 6.90 -22.16
CA GLN A 429 -12.64 7.67 -22.38
C GLN A 429 -12.27 8.53 -21.17
N LEU A 430 -13.24 9.20 -20.53
CA LEU A 430 -13.00 9.97 -19.31
C LEU A 430 -12.50 9.07 -18.16
N ILE A 431 -13.16 7.94 -17.93
CA ILE A 431 -12.79 6.98 -16.87
C ILE A 431 -11.37 6.45 -17.12
N ILE A 432 -11.06 6.07 -18.37
CA ILE A 432 -9.75 5.62 -18.82
C ILE A 432 -8.69 6.69 -18.60
N PHE A 433 -8.95 7.92 -19.04
CA PHE A 433 -8.00 9.03 -18.89
C PHE A 433 -7.66 9.31 -17.42
N ARG A 434 -8.65 9.17 -16.53
CA ARG A 434 -8.43 9.29 -15.09
C ARG A 434 -7.75 8.05 -14.49
N ALA A 435 -8.00 6.86 -15.01
CA ALA A 435 -7.33 5.63 -14.59
C ALA A 435 -5.84 5.67 -14.91
N LEU A 436 -5.46 6.22 -16.08
CA LEU A 436 -4.06 6.49 -16.43
C LEU A 436 -3.36 7.38 -15.39
N ALA A 437 -4.08 8.37 -14.82
CA ALA A 437 -3.53 9.22 -13.76
C ALA A 437 -3.19 8.45 -12.46
N LEU A 438 -3.84 7.30 -12.23
CA LEU A 438 -3.54 6.40 -11.11
C LEU A 438 -2.39 5.42 -11.43
N GLY A 439 -1.76 5.53 -12.60
CA GLY A 439 -0.69 4.64 -13.05
C GLY A 439 -1.18 3.34 -13.69
N ALA A 440 -2.46 3.25 -14.07
CA ALA A 440 -3.00 2.07 -14.73
C ALA A 440 -2.47 1.91 -16.16
N ARG A 441 -2.18 0.68 -16.57
CA ARG A 441 -2.01 0.30 -17.98
C ARG A 441 -3.37 -0.07 -18.54
N VAL A 442 -3.77 0.54 -19.64
CA VAL A 442 -5.09 0.41 -20.23
C VAL A 442 -4.97 -0.27 -21.58
N LEU A 443 -5.72 -1.35 -21.76
CA LEU A 443 -5.79 -2.13 -22.99
C LEU A 443 -7.23 -2.02 -23.50
N VAL A 444 -7.44 -1.43 -24.66
CA VAL A 444 -8.78 -1.28 -25.24
C VAL A 444 -8.95 -2.29 -26.37
N SER A 445 -9.80 -3.28 -26.14
CA SER A 445 -10.34 -4.19 -27.14
C SER A 445 -11.57 -3.53 -27.76
N THR A 446 -11.51 -3.17 -29.04
CA THR A 446 -12.60 -2.46 -29.71
C THR A 446 -12.66 -2.79 -31.20
N ALA A 447 -13.87 -2.88 -31.74
CA ALA A 447 -14.12 -2.95 -33.18
C ALA A 447 -14.08 -1.58 -33.88
N ARG A 448 -13.91 -0.46 -33.14
CA ARG A 448 -14.00 0.93 -33.63
C ARG A 448 -12.78 1.76 -33.23
N PRO A 449 -11.57 1.43 -33.70
CA PRO A 449 -10.33 2.10 -33.28
C PRO A 449 -10.33 3.62 -33.56
N GLU A 450 -11.04 4.08 -34.59
CA GLU A 450 -11.16 5.49 -34.97
C GLU A 450 -11.83 6.34 -33.89
N ALA A 451 -12.76 5.77 -33.11
CA ALA A 451 -13.41 6.46 -32.00
C ALA A 451 -12.43 6.80 -30.86
N TRP A 452 -11.33 6.05 -30.76
CA TRP A 452 -10.31 6.16 -29.71
C TRP A 452 -9.05 6.93 -30.15
N ALA A 453 -8.87 7.12 -31.47
CA ALA A 453 -7.71 7.82 -32.04
C ALA A 453 -7.46 9.23 -31.48
N PRO A 454 -8.47 10.09 -31.22
CA PRO A 454 -8.24 11.42 -30.64
C PRO A 454 -7.60 11.36 -29.24
N LEU A 455 -8.02 10.42 -28.40
CA LEU A 455 -7.50 10.24 -27.05
C LEU A 455 -6.03 9.80 -27.07
N LEU A 456 -5.69 8.85 -27.95
CA LEU A 456 -4.30 8.38 -28.13
C LEU A 456 -3.37 9.50 -28.61
N ARG A 457 -3.81 10.29 -29.60
CA ARG A 457 -3.05 11.46 -30.06
C ARG A 457 -2.81 12.46 -28.92
N GLY A 458 -3.80 12.65 -28.05
CA GLY A 458 -3.70 13.52 -26.88
C GLY A 458 -2.72 13.06 -25.80
N LEU A 459 -2.35 11.78 -25.78
CA LEU A 459 -1.45 11.17 -24.79
C LEU A 459 0.01 11.08 -25.26
N ALA A 460 0.30 11.45 -26.52
CA ALA A 460 1.61 11.54 -27.18
C ALA A 460 2.81 10.93 -26.39
N GLY A 461 3.15 9.68 -26.69
CA GLY A 461 4.34 8.98 -26.17
C GLY A 461 4.13 8.14 -24.90
N ASP A 462 2.91 8.13 -24.34
CA ASP A 462 2.57 7.25 -23.21
C ASP A 462 2.10 5.86 -23.71
N GLU A 463 2.95 4.84 -23.56
CA GLU A 463 2.63 3.44 -23.88
C GLU A 463 1.62 2.81 -22.91
N SER A 464 1.14 3.57 -21.92
CA SER A 464 0.17 3.08 -20.93
C SER A 464 -1.25 2.90 -21.51
N LEU A 465 -1.54 3.33 -22.74
CA LEU A 465 -2.81 3.06 -23.44
C LEU A 465 -2.54 2.40 -24.80
N THR A 466 -3.02 1.18 -25.01
CA THR A 466 -2.91 0.46 -26.30
C THR A 466 -4.28 0.02 -26.82
N LEU A 467 -4.43 -0.01 -28.15
CA LEU A 467 -5.61 -0.56 -28.82
C LEU A 467 -5.32 -1.95 -29.36
N HIS A 468 -6.30 -2.82 -29.25
CA HIS A 468 -6.27 -4.17 -29.79
C HIS A 468 -7.59 -4.49 -30.51
N PRO A 469 -7.56 -5.32 -31.55
CA PRO A 469 -8.79 -5.86 -32.13
C PRO A 469 -9.58 -6.69 -31.09
N PRO A 470 -10.88 -6.90 -31.30
CA PRO A 470 -11.69 -7.78 -30.46
C PRO A 470 -11.07 -9.17 -30.34
N GLY A 471 -11.13 -9.76 -29.14
CA GLY A 471 -10.57 -11.10 -28.88
C GLY A 471 -9.12 -11.10 -28.37
N LEU A 472 -8.75 -10.12 -27.54
CA LEU A 472 -7.43 -10.10 -26.92
C LEU A 472 -7.19 -11.32 -26.01
N ASP A 473 -6.28 -12.21 -26.42
CA ASP A 473 -5.99 -13.46 -25.69
C ASP A 473 -5.01 -13.29 -24.52
N THR A 474 -4.08 -12.34 -24.60
CA THR A 474 -3.02 -12.17 -23.61
C THR A 474 -3.08 -10.81 -22.91
N VAL A 475 -3.41 -10.83 -21.62
CA VAL A 475 -3.39 -9.65 -20.74
C VAL A 475 -2.10 -9.66 -19.91
N PRO A 476 -1.29 -8.58 -19.91
CA PRO A 476 -0.13 -8.45 -19.03
C PRO A 476 -0.55 -8.55 -17.55
N PRO A 477 0.33 -9.07 -16.67
CA PRO A 477 0.01 -9.16 -15.25
C PRO A 477 -0.12 -7.76 -14.64
N GLY A 478 -1.22 -7.51 -13.94
CA GLY A 478 -1.39 -6.32 -13.11
C GLY A 478 -0.66 -6.42 -11.78
N SER A 479 -0.21 -5.28 -11.27
CA SER A 479 0.33 -5.16 -9.92
C SER A 479 -0.31 -3.98 -9.18
N GLN A 480 -0.07 -3.88 -7.87
CA GLN A 480 -0.49 -2.73 -7.10
C GLN A 480 0.01 -1.40 -7.71
N LEU A 481 1.27 -1.35 -8.18
CA LEU A 481 1.88 -0.13 -8.68
C LEU A 481 1.54 0.18 -10.14
N THR A 482 1.26 -0.86 -10.91
CA THR A 482 0.86 -0.77 -12.32
C THR A 482 -0.36 -1.65 -12.56
N PRO A 483 -1.56 -1.23 -12.09
CA PRO A 483 -2.77 -2.01 -12.28
C PRO A 483 -3.17 -2.03 -13.76
N VAL A 484 -3.96 -3.01 -14.18
CA VAL A 484 -4.39 -3.17 -15.58
C VAL A 484 -5.88 -2.92 -15.71
N LEU A 485 -6.29 -2.12 -16.69
CA LEU A 485 -7.67 -1.90 -17.08
C LEU A 485 -7.87 -2.44 -18.50
N LEU A 486 -8.54 -3.59 -18.62
CA LEU A 486 -8.97 -4.14 -19.90
C LEU A 486 -10.35 -3.56 -20.24
N VAL A 487 -10.48 -2.89 -21.37
CA VAL A 487 -11.74 -2.30 -21.83
C VAL A 487 -12.26 -3.11 -22.99
N ARG A 488 -13.49 -3.60 -22.89
CA ARG A 488 -14.22 -4.29 -23.97
C ARG A 488 -15.29 -3.34 -24.50
N ASP A 489 -15.03 -2.76 -25.67
CA ASP A 489 -15.93 -1.89 -26.43
C ASP A 489 -16.40 -2.65 -27.68
N ASP A 490 -17.10 -3.75 -27.43
CA ASP A 490 -17.67 -4.62 -28.46
C ASP A 490 -19.19 -4.46 -28.42
N ARG A 491 -19.81 -4.01 -29.52
CA ARG A 491 -21.28 -4.04 -29.61
C ARG A 491 -21.69 -5.51 -29.66
N PRO A 492 -22.67 -5.99 -28.87
CA PRO A 492 -23.28 -7.26 -29.18
C PRO A 492 -23.87 -7.13 -30.60
N THR A 493 -23.26 -7.82 -31.56
CA THR A 493 -23.86 -8.03 -32.87
C THR A 493 -25.14 -8.79 -32.60
N THR A 494 -26.29 -8.17 -32.89
CA THR A 494 -27.54 -8.90 -33.04
C THR A 494 -27.24 -10.12 -33.91
N PRO A 495 -27.53 -11.36 -33.47
CA PRO A 495 -27.36 -12.51 -34.34
C PRO A 495 -28.21 -12.27 -35.59
N PRO A 496 -27.71 -12.53 -36.81
CA PRO A 496 -28.51 -12.33 -38.01
C PRO A 496 -29.77 -13.18 -37.90
N ALA A 497 -30.91 -12.49 -37.80
CA ALA A 497 -32.21 -13.11 -37.90
C ALA A 497 -32.34 -13.71 -39.31
N GLY A 498 -32.59 -15.01 -39.36
CA GLY A 498 -33.27 -15.68 -40.47
C GLY A 498 -32.62 -15.57 -41.85
N GLN A 499 -31.84 -16.58 -42.22
CA GLN A 499 -31.90 -17.05 -43.59
C GLN A 499 -32.09 -18.57 -43.56
N GLN A 500 -33.35 -18.95 -43.38
CA GLN A 500 -33.88 -20.19 -43.95
C GLN A 500 -34.09 -19.91 -45.44
N SER A 501 -33.26 -20.51 -46.28
CA SER A 501 -33.61 -20.81 -47.67
C SER A 501 -33.08 -22.19 -47.98
N SER A 502 -34.02 -23.12 -47.96
CA SER A 502 -33.99 -24.46 -48.53
C SER A 502 -33.52 -24.42 -49.98
N ASP A 503 -32.68 -25.38 -50.38
CA ASP A 503 -32.82 -26.10 -51.65
C ASP A 503 -32.10 -27.46 -51.57
N GLU A 504 -32.71 -28.43 -52.22
CA GLU A 504 -32.61 -29.89 -52.05
C GLU A 504 -31.37 -30.58 -52.69
N ALA A 505 -30.97 -31.71 -52.05
CA ALA A 505 -30.52 -33.05 -52.55
C ALA A 505 -29.52 -33.15 -53.73
N GLY A 506 -28.41 -33.93 -53.75
CA GLY A 506 -27.80 -35.09 -53.05
C GLY A 506 -26.94 -35.86 -54.12
N PRO A 507 -26.24 -37.01 -53.89
CA PRO A 507 -25.57 -37.60 -52.73
C PRO A 507 -24.04 -37.92 -52.93
N GLU A 508 -23.41 -38.42 -51.85
CA GLU A 508 -22.02 -38.83 -51.50
C GLU A 508 -21.19 -39.79 -52.42
N PRO A 509 -19.97 -40.32 -52.04
CA PRO A 509 -18.96 -39.98 -50.99
C PRO A 509 -17.48 -39.96 -51.49
N GLY A 510 -16.53 -39.55 -50.63
CA GLY A 510 -15.09 -39.82 -50.86
C GLY A 510 -14.13 -39.23 -49.82
N ASP A 511 -13.90 -40.02 -48.77
CA ASP A 511 -12.65 -40.24 -48.01
C ASP A 511 -11.72 -39.12 -47.46
N GLU A 512 -11.23 -39.45 -46.26
CA GLU A 512 -9.95 -39.05 -45.63
C GLU A 512 -9.82 -37.75 -44.80
N ALA A 513 -9.96 -37.98 -43.49
CA ALA A 513 -8.94 -37.74 -42.46
C ALA A 513 -8.68 -36.33 -41.88
N ALA A 514 -8.53 -36.37 -40.55
CA ALA A 514 -7.73 -35.50 -39.67
C ALA A 514 -8.43 -34.32 -38.94
N GLY A 515 -8.55 -34.49 -37.63
CA GLY A 515 -8.17 -33.46 -36.66
C GLY A 515 -9.30 -32.57 -36.12
N GLY A 516 -10.05 -33.09 -35.16
CA GLY A 516 -10.88 -32.27 -34.27
C GLY A 516 -10.03 -31.28 -33.47
N HIS A 517 -10.01 -30.02 -33.88
CA HIS A 517 -9.42 -28.93 -33.12
C HIS A 517 -10.48 -28.32 -32.21
N SER A 518 -10.33 -28.60 -30.93
CA SER A 518 -11.13 -28.09 -29.82
C SER A 518 -11.06 -26.56 -29.76
N THR A 519 -12.15 -25.87 -30.11
CA THR A 519 -12.37 -24.42 -29.92
C THR A 519 -12.58 -24.01 -28.46
N THR A 520 -12.39 -24.92 -27.50
CA THR A 520 -12.58 -24.71 -26.06
C THR A 520 -11.36 -24.10 -25.35
N GLY A 521 -10.20 -23.98 -26.00
CA GLY A 521 -8.96 -23.47 -25.40
C GLY A 521 -8.91 -21.94 -25.25
N THR A 522 -9.37 -21.19 -26.25
CA THR A 522 -9.17 -19.73 -26.33
C THR A 522 -10.06 -18.95 -25.36
N ALA A 523 -11.33 -19.36 -25.22
CA ALA A 523 -12.26 -18.76 -24.27
C ALA A 523 -11.85 -18.98 -22.79
N ALA A 524 -11.29 -20.16 -22.48
CA ALA A 524 -10.81 -20.47 -21.13
C ALA A 524 -9.57 -19.64 -20.76
N VAL A 525 -8.65 -19.39 -21.71
CA VAL A 525 -7.44 -18.57 -21.48
C VAL A 525 -7.80 -17.08 -21.36
N ALA A 526 -8.71 -16.56 -22.18
CA ALA A 526 -9.20 -15.17 -22.07
C ALA A 526 -10.00 -14.94 -20.77
N SER A 527 -10.76 -15.93 -20.31
CA SER A 527 -11.45 -15.90 -19.01
C SER A 527 -10.45 -15.93 -17.83
N GLN A 528 -9.39 -16.73 -17.92
CA GLN A 528 -8.30 -16.78 -16.93
C GLN A 528 -7.42 -15.53 -16.92
N ALA A 529 -7.26 -14.83 -18.04
CA ALA A 529 -6.55 -13.56 -18.11
C ALA A 529 -7.27 -12.44 -17.35
N SER A 530 -8.62 -12.48 -17.34
CA SER A 530 -9.47 -11.54 -16.59
C SER A 530 -9.56 -11.85 -15.08
N SER A 531 -9.14 -13.04 -14.62
CA SER A 531 -9.21 -13.46 -13.21
C SER A 531 -7.97 -13.09 -12.38
N ARG A 532 -7.07 -12.28 -12.93
CA ARG A 532 -5.80 -11.91 -12.29
C ARG A 532 -5.99 -10.76 -11.29
N PRO A 533 -5.21 -10.72 -10.19
CA PRO A 533 -5.25 -9.59 -9.26
C PRO A 533 -4.85 -8.28 -9.95
N TRP A 534 -5.37 -7.17 -9.44
CA TRP A 534 -5.08 -5.84 -9.96
C TRP A 534 -5.46 -5.65 -11.44
N THR A 535 -6.31 -6.52 -11.97
CA THR A 535 -6.89 -6.44 -13.32
C THR A 535 -8.39 -6.13 -13.21
N THR A 536 -8.79 -5.03 -13.82
CA THR A 536 -10.20 -4.64 -13.97
C THR A 536 -10.62 -4.87 -15.41
N THR A 537 -11.73 -5.58 -15.63
CA THR A 537 -12.36 -5.66 -16.95
C THR A 537 -13.55 -4.70 -16.98
N MET A 538 -13.46 -3.65 -17.81
CA MET A 538 -14.54 -2.72 -18.07
C MET A 538 -15.27 -3.08 -19.37
N THR A 539 -16.53 -3.49 -19.27
CA THR A 539 -17.40 -3.69 -20.45
C THR A 539 -18.20 -2.41 -20.70
N VAL A 540 -18.10 -1.86 -21.92
CA VAL A 540 -18.80 -0.63 -22.33
C VAL A 540 -20.02 -1.00 -23.17
N LEU A 541 -21.20 -0.65 -22.68
CA LEU A 541 -22.48 -0.96 -23.31
C LEU A 541 -23.25 0.31 -23.67
N ALA A 542 -23.81 0.36 -24.87
CA ALA A 542 -24.70 1.46 -25.28
C ALA A 542 -26.10 1.36 -24.63
N HIS A 543 -26.55 0.14 -24.39
CA HIS A 543 -27.82 -0.23 -23.76
C HIS A 543 -27.54 -1.24 -22.64
N PRO A 544 -28.31 -1.22 -21.55
CA PRO A 544 -28.09 -2.15 -20.44
C PRO A 544 -28.38 -3.59 -20.84
N ASP A 545 -27.59 -4.49 -20.28
CA ASP A 545 -27.79 -5.94 -20.32
C ASP A 545 -27.97 -6.41 -18.87
N ALA A 546 -29.07 -7.12 -18.59
CA ALA A 546 -29.43 -7.53 -17.23
C ALA A 546 -28.42 -8.50 -16.62
N ASP A 547 -27.92 -9.46 -17.41
CA ASP A 547 -27.04 -10.52 -16.93
C ASP A 547 -25.64 -9.97 -16.64
N LEU A 548 -25.14 -9.11 -17.54
CA LEU A 548 -23.88 -8.40 -17.33
C LEU A 548 -23.96 -7.41 -16.17
N ALA A 549 -25.10 -6.73 -15.99
CA ALA A 549 -25.29 -5.82 -14.86
C ALA A 549 -25.37 -6.56 -13.52
N ALA A 550 -26.06 -7.72 -13.47
CA ALA A 550 -26.21 -8.52 -12.25
C ALA A 550 -24.88 -9.17 -11.82
N SER A 551 -24.01 -9.52 -12.77
CA SER A 551 -22.69 -10.08 -12.50
C SER A 551 -21.59 -9.03 -12.23
N ALA A 552 -21.88 -7.75 -12.38
CA ALA A 552 -20.89 -6.68 -12.22
C ALA A 552 -20.58 -6.39 -10.74
N ASP A 553 -19.30 -6.25 -10.39
CA ASP A 553 -18.87 -5.74 -9.09
C ASP A 553 -19.16 -4.24 -8.94
N LEU A 554 -19.03 -3.51 -10.05
CA LEU A 554 -19.24 -2.06 -10.15
C LEU A 554 -20.04 -1.74 -11.41
N LEU A 555 -21.21 -1.11 -11.25
CA LEU A 555 -22.03 -0.69 -12.37
C LEU A 555 -22.08 0.85 -12.43
N LEU A 556 -21.67 1.41 -13.58
CA LEU A 556 -21.69 2.82 -13.87
C LEU A 556 -22.76 3.11 -14.92
N LEU A 557 -23.75 3.93 -14.56
CA LEU A 557 -24.90 4.21 -15.40
C LEU A 557 -24.96 5.70 -15.72
N GLN A 558 -24.88 6.05 -17.00
CA GLN A 558 -25.35 7.37 -17.46
C GLN A 558 -26.89 7.40 -17.43
N PRO A 559 -27.54 8.57 -17.63
CA PRO A 559 -29.00 8.62 -17.67
C PRO A 559 -29.58 7.55 -18.60
N LEU A 560 -30.60 6.85 -18.13
CA LEU A 560 -31.25 5.73 -18.83
C LEU A 560 -32.65 6.12 -19.34
N THR A 561 -33.13 5.44 -20.39
CA THR A 561 -34.55 5.52 -20.76
C THR A 561 -35.42 4.86 -19.68
N PRO A 562 -36.74 5.13 -19.63
CA PRO A 562 -37.64 4.46 -18.69
C PRO A 562 -37.60 2.93 -18.82
N ASP A 563 -37.54 2.40 -20.04
CA ASP A 563 -37.51 0.96 -20.31
C ASP A 563 -36.19 0.32 -19.85
N GLU A 564 -35.07 0.99 -20.13
CA GLU A 564 -33.74 0.60 -19.65
C GLU A 564 -33.67 0.59 -18.11
N ALA A 565 -34.29 1.58 -17.47
CA ALA A 565 -34.35 1.67 -16.01
C ALA A 565 -35.24 0.59 -15.40
N ALA A 566 -36.35 0.21 -16.06
CA ALA A 566 -37.22 -0.88 -15.60
C ALA A 566 -36.54 -2.25 -15.69
N LEU A 567 -35.81 -2.50 -16.80
CA LEU A 567 -35.03 -3.72 -17.00
C LEU A 567 -33.97 -3.89 -15.90
N LEU A 568 -33.14 -2.86 -15.66
CA LEU A 568 -32.15 -2.91 -14.60
C LEU A 568 -32.75 -2.89 -13.20
N GLY A 569 -33.88 -2.20 -13.02
CA GLY A 569 -34.60 -2.17 -11.74
C GLY A 569 -35.01 -3.55 -11.27
N THR A 570 -35.47 -4.39 -12.21
CA THR A 570 -35.85 -5.78 -11.97
C THR A 570 -34.63 -6.67 -11.72
N ALA A 571 -33.59 -6.54 -12.55
CA ALA A 571 -32.40 -7.38 -12.46
C ALA A 571 -31.56 -7.14 -11.19
N LEU A 572 -31.55 -5.90 -10.69
CA LEU A 572 -30.72 -5.48 -9.55
C LEU A 572 -31.52 -5.27 -8.26
N ASP A 573 -32.81 -5.59 -8.25
CA ASP A 573 -33.74 -5.38 -7.12
C ASP A 573 -33.68 -3.95 -6.55
N LEU A 574 -33.67 -2.94 -7.44
CA LEU A 574 -33.47 -1.54 -7.06
C LEU A 574 -34.76 -0.86 -6.55
N GLY A 575 -35.91 -1.51 -6.67
CA GLY A 575 -37.22 -0.97 -6.27
C GLY A 575 -37.48 0.44 -6.82
N GLU A 576 -37.95 1.36 -5.96
CA GLU A 576 -38.26 2.74 -6.34
C GLU A 576 -37.04 3.55 -6.84
N THR A 577 -35.81 3.12 -6.51
CA THR A 577 -34.61 3.83 -6.95
C THR A 577 -34.35 3.69 -8.45
N ALA A 578 -34.94 2.69 -9.11
CA ALA A 578 -34.89 2.55 -10.57
C ALA A 578 -35.50 3.77 -11.28
N GLY A 579 -36.62 4.29 -10.77
CA GLY A 579 -37.26 5.49 -11.31
C GLY A 579 -36.46 6.79 -11.11
N LEU A 580 -35.38 6.78 -10.32
CA LEU A 580 -34.44 7.90 -10.21
C LEU A 580 -33.35 7.86 -11.28
N LEU A 581 -33.05 6.68 -11.85
CA LEU A 581 -32.06 6.52 -12.92
C LEU A 581 -32.51 7.21 -14.21
N SER A 582 -33.81 7.18 -14.51
CA SER A 582 -34.41 7.88 -15.66
C SER A 582 -34.54 9.40 -15.46
N ARG A 583 -34.59 9.86 -14.20
CA ARG A 583 -34.64 11.29 -13.85
C ARG A 583 -33.26 11.93 -13.66
N MET A 584 -32.20 11.21 -14.01
CA MET A 584 -30.83 11.67 -13.88
C MET A 584 -30.53 12.79 -14.89
N ARG A 585 -30.01 13.93 -14.40
CA ARG A 585 -29.58 15.04 -15.26
C ARG A 585 -28.44 14.63 -16.20
N PRO A 586 -28.36 15.24 -17.40
CA PRO A 586 -27.21 15.08 -18.29
C PRO A 586 -25.89 15.41 -17.58
N GLY A 587 -24.86 14.58 -17.79
CA GLY A 587 -23.55 14.75 -17.15
C GLY A 587 -23.46 14.22 -15.71
N MET A 588 -24.51 13.56 -15.20
CA MET A 588 -24.40 12.72 -14.00
C MET A 588 -24.12 11.25 -14.36
N LEU A 589 -23.62 10.53 -13.38
CA LEU A 589 -23.33 9.10 -13.41
C LEU A 589 -23.83 8.48 -12.10
N ALA A 590 -24.66 7.45 -12.17
CA ALA A 590 -24.96 6.60 -11.03
C ALA A 590 -23.87 5.53 -10.90
N VAL A 591 -23.38 5.36 -9.68
CA VAL A 591 -22.47 4.30 -9.27
C VAL A 591 -23.27 3.35 -8.42
N VAL A 592 -23.50 2.14 -8.93
CA VAL A 592 -24.24 1.09 -8.25
C VAL A 592 -23.23 0.03 -7.79
N THR A 593 -23.24 -0.25 -6.50
CA THR A 593 -22.42 -1.32 -5.89
C THR A 593 -23.33 -2.17 -5.03
N GLN A 594 -23.61 -3.43 -5.41
CA GLN A 594 -24.43 -4.50 -4.79
C GLN A 594 -25.72 -4.13 -4.01
N ARG A 595 -25.76 -3.07 -3.19
CA ARG A 595 -26.94 -2.54 -2.46
C ARG A 595 -26.99 -1.01 -2.29
N ALA A 596 -26.09 -0.26 -2.92
CA ALA A 596 -26.03 1.19 -2.76
C ALA A 596 -25.87 1.92 -4.09
N VAL A 597 -26.68 2.97 -4.28
CA VAL A 597 -26.60 3.89 -5.41
C VAL A 597 -26.00 5.21 -4.95
N ARG A 598 -24.88 5.60 -5.57
CA ARG A 598 -24.22 6.89 -5.34
C ARG A 598 -24.26 7.70 -6.63
N TRP A 599 -24.54 9.00 -6.51
CA TRP A 599 -24.65 9.89 -7.67
C TRP A 599 -23.40 10.77 -7.78
N ALA A 600 -22.79 10.79 -8.96
CA ALA A 600 -21.65 11.64 -9.30
C ALA A 600 -22.02 12.59 -10.44
N ALA A 601 -21.94 13.89 -10.23
CA ALA A 601 -21.86 14.86 -11.32
C ALA A 601 -20.44 14.83 -11.89
N LEU A 602 -20.31 14.47 -13.17
CA LEU A 602 -19.03 14.47 -13.87
C LEU A 602 -18.56 15.92 -13.99
N THR A 603 -17.37 16.21 -13.47
CA THR A 603 -16.74 17.52 -13.54
C THR A 603 -15.48 17.43 -14.40
N PRO A 604 -15.59 17.37 -15.75
CA PRO A 604 -14.44 17.25 -16.61
C PRO A 604 -13.60 18.54 -16.58
N THR A 605 -12.28 18.39 -16.51
CA THR A 605 -11.33 19.51 -16.56
C THR A 605 -11.25 20.12 -17.96
N SER A 606 -10.59 21.28 -18.11
CA SER A 606 -10.34 21.86 -19.43
C SER A 606 -9.53 20.93 -20.33
N VAL A 607 -8.56 20.20 -19.78
CA VAL A 607 -7.76 19.21 -20.53
C VAL A 607 -8.65 18.05 -20.99
N GLU A 608 -9.49 17.51 -20.09
CA GLU A 608 -10.44 16.44 -20.42
C GLU A 608 -11.43 16.87 -21.50
N LYS A 609 -11.96 18.10 -21.42
CA LYS A 609 -12.89 18.64 -22.42
C LYS A 609 -12.26 18.79 -23.80
N VAL A 610 -11.00 19.20 -23.89
CA VAL A 610 -10.29 19.37 -25.17
C VAL A 610 -9.99 18.01 -25.80
N LEU A 611 -9.55 17.02 -25.00
CA LEU A 611 -9.14 15.72 -25.53
C LEU A 611 -10.32 14.76 -25.79
N ILE A 612 -11.38 14.85 -25.01
CA ILE A 612 -12.48 13.85 -24.98
C ILE A 612 -13.82 14.48 -25.39
N GLY A 613 -14.01 15.78 -25.13
CA GLY A 613 -15.29 16.46 -25.28
C GLY A 613 -16.20 16.30 -24.05
N GLN A 614 -17.51 16.52 -24.23
CA GLN A 614 -18.49 16.40 -23.16
C GLN A 614 -18.96 14.94 -23.01
N PRO A 615 -18.78 14.31 -21.83
CA PRO A 615 -19.16 12.92 -21.56
C PRO A 615 -20.63 12.82 -21.19
N VAL A 616 -21.53 13.27 -22.06
CA VAL A 616 -22.98 13.34 -21.79
C VAL A 616 -23.73 12.38 -22.71
N ARG A 617 -24.66 11.61 -22.15
CA ARG A 617 -25.65 10.84 -22.90
C ARG A 617 -26.91 11.70 -23.07
N THR A 618 -27.32 11.94 -24.31
CA THR A 618 -28.59 12.59 -24.63
C THR A 618 -29.66 11.50 -24.76
N ILE A 619 -30.69 11.55 -23.93
CA ILE A 619 -31.88 10.71 -24.11
C ILE A 619 -32.87 11.54 -24.91
N GLU A 620 -33.18 11.13 -26.13
CA GLU A 620 -34.36 11.65 -26.82
C GLU A 620 -35.58 11.16 -26.06
N THR A 621 -36.16 12.05 -25.26
CA THR A 621 -37.50 11.80 -24.71
C THR A 621 -38.41 11.81 -25.92
N GLN A 622 -39.01 10.68 -26.29
CA GLN A 622 -40.05 10.65 -27.32
C GLN A 622 -41.09 11.70 -26.94
N ARG A 623 -41.04 12.88 -27.57
CA ARG A 623 -42.14 13.83 -27.56
C ARG A 623 -43.26 13.09 -28.24
N ASN A 624 -44.25 12.73 -27.43
CA ASN A 624 -45.51 12.18 -27.88
C ASN A 624 -46.09 13.14 -28.92
N THR A 625 -45.85 12.89 -30.20
CA THR A 625 -46.51 13.56 -31.31
C THR A 625 -47.95 13.07 -31.31
N ARG A 626 -48.75 13.58 -30.37
CA ARG A 626 -50.20 13.56 -30.53
C ARG A 626 -50.48 14.42 -31.75
N GLN A 627 -50.59 13.76 -32.90
CA GLN A 627 -51.32 14.28 -34.04
C GLN A 627 -52.67 14.74 -33.52
N VAL A 628 -52.88 16.05 -33.53
CA VAL A 628 -54.21 16.65 -33.45
C VAL A 628 -54.76 16.54 -34.87
N PRO A 629 -55.82 15.75 -35.13
CA PRO A 629 -56.51 15.85 -36.39
C PRO A 629 -57.26 17.19 -36.43
N LEU A 630 -57.07 17.91 -37.53
CA LEU A 630 -57.76 19.15 -37.89
C LEU A 630 -59.27 18.94 -38.05
#